data_AF-A0A4R6Y9Y6-F1
#
_entry.id   AF-A0A4R6Y9Y6-F1
#
_cell.length_a   1.000
_cell.length_b   1.000
_cell.length_c   1.000
_cell.angle_alpha   90.00
_cell.angle_beta   90.00
_cell.angle_gamma   90.00
#
_symmetry.space_group_name_H-M   'P 1'
#
loop_
_entity.id
_entity.type
_entity.pdbx_description
1 polymer ?
#
loop_
_entity_poly.entity_id
_entity_poly.type
_entity_poly.pdbx_seq_one_letter_code
_entity_poly.pdbx_strand_id
1 'polypeptide(L)'
;MGSAGNPSHHIGGPFEGFGSRHRRSGLPTFLRTVNKALSRPQETEMVYLIYAAAALAEIAGCFAFWAWWRLGKSALWLVPGVASLMLFAWLLAQVDSAAAGRTYAAYGGIYIAASLCWLWFAEGLRPDKWDIAGAVVCVAGASLILLGPRGA
;
A
#
# COMPACT_ATOMS: atom_id res chain seq x y z
N MET A 1 33.22 18.61 52.01
CA MET A 1 34.54 18.30 51.43
C MET A 1 34.53 16.84 50.99
N GLY A 2 34.35 16.51 49.72
CA GLY A 2 35.43 16.34 48.71
C GLY A 2 35.65 14.83 48.51
N SER A 3 35.01 14.16 47.54
CA SER A 3 35.36 14.07 46.11
C SER A 3 36.78 13.59 45.82
N ALA A 4 36.91 12.35 45.31
CA ALA A 4 37.92 11.82 44.37
C ALA A 4 37.95 10.28 44.51
N GLY A 5 37.98 9.42 43.49
CA GLY A 5 38.04 9.57 42.05
C GLY A 5 37.95 8.16 41.45
N ASN A 6 37.13 7.97 40.42
CA ASN A 6 37.05 6.72 39.67
C ASN A 6 38.01 6.83 38.47
N PRO A 7 38.98 5.93 38.26
CA PRO A 7 39.86 5.99 37.11
C PRO A 7 39.10 5.60 35.83
N SER A 8 38.93 6.59 34.97
CA SER A 8 38.50 6.48 33.58
C SER A 8 39.49 5.65 32.75
N HIS A 9 39.11 4.42 32.40
CA HIS A 9 39.74 3.70 31.30
C HIS A 9 39.16 4.20 29.97
N HIS A 10 39.78 5.26 29.44
CA HIS A 10 39.65 5.65 28.04
C HIS A 10 40.40 4.64 27.17
N ILE A 11 39.69 3.69 26.58
CA ILE A 11 40.17 2.96 25.40
C ILE A 11 39.77 3.79 24.18
N GLY A 12 40.66 4.69 23.78
CA GLY A 12 40.62 5.33 22.47
C GLY A 12 40.99 4.30 21.40
N GLY A 13 39.99 3.74 20.74
CA GLY A 13 40.20 2.92 19.54
C GLY A 13 40.52 3.82 18.32
N PRO A 14 41.42 3.42 17.41
CA PRO A 14 41.89 4.24 16.29
C PRO A 14 40.91 4.33 15.10
N PHE A 15 39.59 4.18 15.33
CA PHE A 15 38.58 4.06 14.27
C PHE A 15 37.51 5.18 14.29
N GLU A 16 37.83 6.39 14.75
CA GLU A 16 36.94 7.57 14.64
C GLU A 16 37.11 8.35 13.32
N GLY A 17 37.32 7.67 12.19
CA GLY A 17 37.66 8.34 10.92
C GLY A 17 36.98 7.83 9.66
N PHE A 18 36.07 6.87 9.73
CA PHE A 18 35.51 6.26 8.52
C PHE A 18 34.00 6.05 8.63
N GLY A 19 33.21 7.02 8.15
CA GLY A 19 31.79 6.74 7.90
C GLY A 19 30.83 7.91 8.01
N SER A 20 31.10 9.06 7.38
CA SER A 20 30.07 10.11 7.30
C SER A 20 30.29 11.10 6.17
N ARG A 21 30.64 10.61 4.97
CA ARG A 21 30.68 11.49 3.79
C ARG A 21 30.45 10.80 2.45
N HIS A 22 29.50 9.88 2.35
CA HIS A 22 28.95 9.49 1.04
C HIS A 22 27.52 8.95 1.18
N ARG A 23 26.55 9.85 1.35
CA ARG A 23 25.18 9.53 0.99
C ARG A 23 24.52 10.79 0.44
N ARG A 24 23.97 10.67 -0.78
CA ARG A 24 23.12 11.60 -1.55
C ARG A 24 23.84 12.46 -2.58
N SER A 25 23.79 12.03 -3.84
CA SER A 25 23.54 12.92 -5.00
C SER A 25 23.27 12.20 -6.34
N GLY A 26 23.26 10.86 -6.40
CA GLY A 26 23.15 10.11 -7.67
C GLY A 26 21.75 9.66 -8.11
N LEU A 27 20.64 10.03 -7.45
CA LEU A 27 19.32 9.55 -7.89
C LEU A 27 18.93 10.16 -9.24
N PRO A 28 18.63 9.36 -10.29
CA PRO A 28 18.13 9.85 -11.57
C PRO A 28 16.86 10.67 -11.40
N THR A 29 16.65 11.65 -12.29
CA THR A 29 15.56 12.65 -12.20
C THR A 29 14.19 12.01 -12.01
N PHE A 30 13.92 10.88 -12.67
CA PHE A 30 12.70 10.11 -12.50
C PHE A 30 12.47 9.66 -11.04
N LEU A 31 13.49 9.07 -10.41
CA LEU A 31 13.39 8.62 -9.03
C LEU A 31 13.25 9.77 -8.04
N ARG A 32 13.77 10.98 -8.37
CA ARG A 32 13.54 12.18 -7.56
C ARG A 32 12.10 12.68 -7.65
N THR A 33 11.51 12.68 -8.85
CA THR A 33 10.11 13.06 -9.06
C THR A 33 9.18 12.07 -8.34
N VAL A 34 9.45 10.77 -8.48
CA VAL A 34 8.71 9.73 -7.76
C VAL A 34 8.87 9.91 -6.25
N ASN A 35 10.10 10.05 -5.73
CA ASN A 35 10.31 10.25 -4.29
C ASN A 35 9.62 11.52 -3.78
N LYS A 36 9.68 12.62 -4.53
CA LYS A 36 9.00 13.87 -4.18
C LYS A 36 7.47 13.72 -4.20
N ALA A 37 6.91 12.89 -5.09
CA ALA A 37 5.48 12.59 -5.12
C ALA A 37 5.06 11.72 -3.92
N LEU A 38 5.86 10.70 -3.59
CA LEU A 38 5.64 9.81 -2.44
C LEU A 38 5.72 10.54 -1.09
N SER A 39 6.62 11.53 -0.95
CA SER A 39 6.79 12.28 0.30
C SER A 39 5.80 13.43 0.51
N ARG A 40 4.80 13.59 -0.36
CA ARG A 40 3.79 14.66 -0.19
C ARG A 40 2.85 14.27 0.96
N PRO A 41 2.48 15.22 1.83
CA PRO A 41 1.41 14.99 2.80
C PRO A 41 0.14 14.62 2.04
N GLN A 42 -0.49 13.51 2.42
CA GLN A 42 -1.64 12.98 1.72
C GLN A 42 -2.91 13.43 2.41
N GLU A 43 -3.65 14.32 1.74
CA GLU A 43 -5.02 14.65 2.12
C GLU A 43 -5.88 13.38 2.07
N THR A 44 -6.80 13.22 3.02
CA THR A 44 -7.62 12.01 3.15
C THR A 44 -8.39 11.69 1.86
N GLU A 45 -8.87 12.72 1.17
CA GLU A 45 -9.56 12.58 -0.12
C GLU A 45 -8.65 11.93 -1.18
N MET A 46 -7.40 12.36 -1.28
CA MET A 46 -6.44 11.80 -2.24
C MET A 46 -6.12 10.34 -1.90
N VAL A 47 -6.05 9.98 -0.63
CA VAL A 47 -5.84 8.59 -0.19
C VAL A 47 -6.99 7.69 -0.67
N TYR A 48 -8.23 8.14 -0.52
CA TYR A 48 -9.39 7.39 -1.03
C TYR A 48 -9.35 7.23 -2.55
N LEU A 49 -8.93 8.27 -3.28
CA LEU A 49 -8.76 8.18 -4.74
C LEU A 49 -7.66 7.18 -5.13
N ILE A 50 -6.54 7.16 -4.40
CA ILE A 50 -5.46 6.18 -4.61
C ILE A 50 -5.99 4.76 -4.33
N TYR A 51 -6.74 4.55 -3.25
CA TYR A 51 -7.34 3.25 -2.96
C TYR A 51 -8.36 2.81 -4.00
N ALA A 52 -9.20 3.72 -4.50
CA ALA A 52 -10.16 3.41 -5.56
C ALA A 52 -9.45 3.04 -6.88
N ALA A 53 -8.42 3.80 -7.27
CA ALA A 53 -7.61 3.51 -8.44
C ALA A 53 -6.86 2.16 -8.29
N ALA A 54 -6.32 1.90 -7.10
CA ALA A 54 -5.67 0.64 -6.76
C ALA A 54 -6.66 -0.54 -6.88
N ALA A 55 -7.88 -0.40 -6.36
CA ALA A 55 -8.92 -1.42 -6.44
C ALA A 55 -9.32 -1.73 -7.89
N LEU A 56 -9.51 -0.71 -8.72
CA LEU A 56 -9.81 -0.91 -10.13
C LEU A 56 -8.68 -1.62 -10.87
N ALA A 57 -7.42 -1.25 -10.60
CA ALA A 57 -6.25 -1.90 -11.20
C ALA A 57 -6.10 -3.37 -10.73
N GLU A 58 -6.33 -3.65 -9.44
CA GLU A 58 -6.28 -5.01 -8.92
C GLU A 58 -7.38 -5.89 -9.53
N ILE A 59 -8.62 -5.41 -9.53
CA ILE A 59 -9.77 -6.14 -10.08
C ILE A 59 -9.57 -6.39 -11.58
N ALA A 60 -9.17 -5.37 -12.34
CA ALA A 60 -8.90 -5.53 -13.77
C ALA A 60 -7.76 -6.52 -14.04
N GLY A 61 -6.69 -6.47 -13.23
CA GLY A 61 -5.58 -7.42 -13.27
C GLY A 61 -6.04 -8.85 -13.05
N CYS A 62 -6.74 -9.09 -11.94
CA CYS A 62 -7.30 -10.39 -11.57
C CYS A 62 -8.31 -10.90 -12.61
N PHE A 63 -9.17 -10.01 -13.12
CA PHE A 63 -10.15 -10.36 -14.14
C PHE A 63 -9.48 -10.76 -15.46
N ALA A 64 -8.38 -10.15 -15.85
CA ALA A 64 -7.64 -10.54 -17.06
C ALA A 64 -7.08 -11.97 -16.95
N PHE A 65 -6.57 -12.36 -15.78
CA PHE A 65 -6.17 -13.74 -15.50
C PHE A 65 -7.36 -14.70 -15.55
N TRP A 66 -8.50 -14.32 -14.95
CA TRP A 66 -9.73 -15.09 -14.99
C TRP A 66 -10.24 -15.26 -16.43
N ALA A 67 -10.19 -14.20 -17.25
CA ALA A 67 -10.61 -14.24 -18.65
C ALA A 67 -9.72 -15.16 -19.50
N TRP A 68 -8.41 -15.17 -19.26
CA TRP A 68 -7.51 -16.13 -19.92
C TRP A 68 -7.83 -17.58 -19.50
N TRP A 69 -7.93 -17.83 -18.19
CA TRP A 69 -8.06 -19.20 -17.67
C TRP A 69 -9.46 -19.80 -17.82
N ARG A 70 -10.51 -19.03 -17.53
CA ARG A 70 -11.91 -19.50 -17.50
C ARG A 70 -12.68 -19.20 -18.77
N LEU A 71 -12.40 -18.09 -19.44
CA LEU A 71 -13.11 -17.71 -20.67
C LEU A 71 -12.37 -18.13 -21.96
N GLY A 72 -11.22 -18.79 -21.85
CA GLY A 72 -10.44 -19.25 -23.01
C GLY A 72 -9.92 -18.11 -23.89
N LYS A 73 -9.79 -16.90 -23.35
CA LYS A 73 -9.20 -15.75 -24.06
C LYS A 73 -7.72 -16.02 -24.33
N SER A 74 -7.13 -15.30 -25.28
CA SER A 74 -5.71 -15.48 -25.60
C SER A 74 -4.80 -15.09 -24.43
N ALA A 75 -3.63 -15.72 -24.33
CA ALA A 75 -2.61 -15.39 -23.31
C ALA A 75 -2.13 -13.92 -23.38
N LEU A 76 -2.42 -13.22 -24.48
CA LEU A 76 -2.16 -11.78 -24.62
C LEU A 76 -2.89 -10.94 -23.55
N TRP A 77 -3.98 -11.44 -22.97
CA TRP A 77 -4.67 -10.78 -21.84
C TRP A 77 -3.82 -10.73 -20.55
N LEU A 78 -2.83 -11.60 -20.41
CA LEU A 78 -1.93 -11.57 -19.26
C LEU A 78 -1.04 -10.34 -19.25
N VAL A 79 -0.70 -9.78 -20.41
CA VAL A 79 0.15 -8.59 -20.51
C VAL A 79 -0.49 -7.38 -19.83
N PRO A 80 -1.71 -6.94 -20.21
CA PRO A 80 -2.39 -5.87 -19.48
C PRO A 80 -2.77 -6.28 -18.05
N GLY A 81 -3.05 -7.57 -17.80
CA GLY A 81 -3.36 -8.07 -16.45
C GLY A 81 -2.21 -7.87 -15.46
N VAL A 82 -1.01 -8.33 -15.82
CA VAL A 82 0.21 -8.15 -15.01
C VAL A 82 0.58 -6.68 -14.88
N ALA A 83 0.46 -5.90 -15.96
CA ALA A 83 0.72 -4.46 -15.90
C ALA A 83 -0.23 -3.76 -14.90
N SER A 84 -1.50 -4.18 -14.85
CA SER A 84 -2.48 -3.67 -13.89
C SER A 84 -2.12 -4.03 -12.44
N LEU A 85 -1.69 -5.28 -12.18
CA LEU A 85 -1.23 -5.69 -10.85
C LEU A 85 0.03 -4.95 -10.39
N MET A 86 0.96 -4.67 -11.31
CA MET A 86 2.13 -3.82 -11.02
C MET A 86 1.71 -2.38 -10.69
N LEU A 87 0.74 -1.83 -11.43
CA LEU A 87 0.18 -0.50 -11.16
C LEU A 87 -0.51 -0.45 -9.79
N PHE A 88 -1.31 -1.46 -9.46
CA PHE A 88 -1.94 -1.63 -8.15
C PHE A 88 -0.90 -1.59 -7.02
N ALA A 89 0.13 -2.43 -7.10
CA ALA A 89 1.18 -2.49 -6.10
C ALA A 89 1.91 -1.14 -5.96
N TRP A 90 2.17 -0.47 -7.08
CA TRP A 90 2.79 0.85 -7.08
C TRP A 90 1.89 1.92 -6.44
N LEU A 91 0.59 1.96 -6.75
CA LEU A 91 -0.37 2.89 -6.17
C LEU A 91 -0.51 2.70 -4.66
N LEU A 92 -0.67 1.46 -4.21
CA LEU A 92 -0.87 1.16 -2.79
C LEU A 92 0.39 1.46 -1.96
N ALA A 93 1.57 1.24 -2.54
CA ALA A 93 2.85 1.61 -1.92
C ALA A 93 3.04 3.12 -1.78
N GLN A 94 2.24 3.95 -2.47
CA GLN A 94 2.30 5.39 -2.26
C GLN A 94 1.66 5.81 -0.94
N VAL A 95 0.71 5.04 -0.40
CA VAL A 95 -0.06 5.46 0.77
C VAL A 95 0.82 5.53 2.02
N ASP A 96 0.95 6.75 2.57
CA ASP A 96 1.79 6.99 3.73
C ASP A 96 1.11 6.42 4.99
N SER A 97 1.73 5.41 5.58
CA SER A 97 1.16 4.68 6.72
C SER A 97 2.24 4.10 7.61
N ALA A 98 1.98 4.10 8.92
CA ALA A 98 2.91 3.55 9.92
C ALA A 98 3.13 2.03 9.80
N ALA A 99 2.22 1.31 9.12
CA ALA A 99 2.32 -0.13 8.91
C ALA A 99 1.58 -0.54 7.63
N ALA A 100 2.29 -1.15 6.68
CA ALA A 100 1.72 -1.61 5.41
C ALA A 100 0.49 -2.52 5.60
N GLY A 101 0.51 -3.41 6.60
CA GLY A 101 -0.63 -4.29 6.89
C GLY A 101 -1.92 -3.56 7.27
N ARG A 102 -1.85 -2.37 7.88
CA ARG A 102 -3.04 -1.57 8.20
C ARG A 102 -3.61 -0.89 6.96
N THR A 103 -2.74 -0.47 6.05
CA THR A 103 -3.13 0.04 4.73
C THR A 103 -3.83 -1.03 3.92
N TYR A 104 -3.33 -2.27 3.95
CA TYR A 104 -3.99 -3.40 3.28
C TYR A 104 -5.35 -3.71 3.89
N ALA A 105 -5.49 -3.64 5.23
CA ALA A 105 -6.78 -3.83 5.89
C ALA A 105 -7.78 -2.71 5.54
N ALA A 106 -7.34 -1.45 5.51
CA ALA A 106 -8.16 -0.31 5.10
C ALA A 106 -8.64 -0.44 3.65
N TYR A 107 -7.67 -0.72 2.78
CA TYR A 107 -7.87 -0.92 1.36
C TYR A 107 -8.85 -2.08 1.09
N GLY A 108 -8.75 -3.18 1.84
CA GLY A 108 -9.63 -4.34 1.69
C GLY A 108 -11.13 -4.01 1.76
N GLY A 109 -11.52 -3.03 2.58
CA GLY A 109 -12.92 -2.57 2.62
C GLY A 109 -13.35 -1.88 1.31
N ILE A 110 -12.48 -1.05 0.73
CA ILE A 110 -12.71 -0.37 -0.54
C ILE A 110 -12.71 -1.37 -1.70
N TYR A 111 -11.80 -2.35 -1.67
CA TYR A 111 -11.73 -3.43 -2.64
C TYR A 111 -13.04 -4.21 -2.72
N ILE A 112 -13.67 -4.53 -1.58
CA ILE A 112 -14.94 -5.25 -1.56
C ILE A 112 -16.06 -4.41 -2.19
N ALA A 113 -16.17 -3.13 -1.84
CA ALA A 113 -17.16 -2.24 -2.46
C ALA A 113 -16.95 -2.11 -3.97
N ALA A 114 -15.70 -1.93 -4.41
CA ALA A 114 -15.34 -1.87 -5.82
C ALA A 114 -15.63 -3.19 -6.56
N SER A 115 -15.43 -4.33 -5.90
CA SER A 115 -15.71 -5.66 -6.46
C SER A 115 -17.21 -5.86 -6.72
N LEU A 116 -18.08 -5.41 -5.79
CA LEU A 116 -19.53 -5.45 -6.01
C LEU A 116 -19.98 -4.48 -7.11
N CYS A 117 -19.37 -3.30 -7.20
CA CYS A 117 -19.60 -2.40 -8.33
C CYS A 117 -19.16 -3.06 -9.66
N TRP A 118 -18.02 -3.73 -9.68
CA TRP A 118 -17.53 -4.45 -10.86
C TRP A 118 -18.46 -5.58 -11.26
N LEU A 119 -18.92 -6.38 -10.31
CA LEU A 119 -19.92 -7.43 -10.52
C LEU A 119 -21.17 -6.86 -11.22
N TRP A 120 -21.61 -5.68 -10.80
CA TRP A 120 -22.76 -5.02 -11.43
C TRP A 120 -22.47 -4.50 -12.84
N PHE A 121 -21.37 -3.77 -13.04
CA PHE A 121 -21.10 -3.07 -14.30
C PHE A 121 -20.44 -3.95 -15.36
N ALA A 122 -19.44 -4.74 -14.99
CA ALA A 122 -18.66 -5.54 -15.93
C ALA A 122 -19.29 -6.91 -16.19
N GLU A 123 -19.89 -7.52 -15.16
CA GLU A 123 -20.52 -8.85 -15.27
C GLU A 123 -22.05 -8.78 -15.42
N GLY A 124 -22.66 -7.61 -15.20
CA GLY A 124 -24.11 -7.42 -15.36
C GLY A 124 -24.96 -8.06 -14.26
N LEU A 125 -24.33 -8.57 -13.20
CA LEU A 125 -25.00 -9.23 -12.08
C LEU A 125 -25.26 -8.21 -10.96
N ARG A 126 -26.53 -8.03 -10.61
CA ARG A 126 -26.89 -7.10 -9.53
C ARG A 126 -26.47 -7.71 -8.18
N PRO A 127 -25.76 -6.96 -7.32
CA PRO A 127 -25.44 -7.41 -5.97
C PRO A 127 -26.71 -7.75 -5.22
N ASP A 128 -26.72 -8.92 -4.59
CA ASP A 128 -27.86 -9.37 -3.80
C ASP A 128 -27.82 -8.81 -2.37
N LYS A 129 -28.84 -9.13 -1.58
CA LYS A 129 -28.93 -8.67 -0.18
C LYS A 129 -27.83 -9.28 0.70
N TRP A 130 -27.32 -10.46 0.36
CA TRP A 130 -26.26 -11.14 1.07
C TRP A 130 -24.89 -10.55 0.73
N ASP A 131 -24.65 -10.17 -0.51
CA ASP A 131 -23.46 -9.44 -0.97
C ASP A 131 -23.32 -8.13 -0.20
N ILE A 132 -24.41 -7.38 -0.11
CA ILE A 132 -24.45 -6.11 0.63
C ILE A 132 -24.21 -6.34 2.13
N ALA A 133 -24.87 -7.34 2.74
CA ALA A 133 -24.67 -7.66 4.14
C ALA A 133 -23.22 -8.08 4.43
N GLY A 134 -22.63 -8.91 3.57
CA GLY A 134 -21.23 -9.30 3.64
C GLY A 134 -20.28 -8.11 3.54
N ALA A 135 -20.53 -7.21 2.58
CA ALA A 135 -19.73 -5.99 2.41
C ALA A 135 -19.77 -5.12 3.67
N VAL A 136 -20.93 -4.93 4.29
CA VAL A 136 -21.07 -4.17 5.55
C VAL A 136 -20.22 -4.80 6.66
N VAL A 137 -20.27 -6.12 6.81
CA VAL A 137 -19.47 -6.84 7.83
C VAL A 137 -17.97 -6.68 7.58
N CYS A 138 -17.52 -6.83 6.33
CA CYS A 138 -16.11 -6.69 6.00
C CYS A 138 -15.60 -5.26 6.19
N VAL A 139 -16.39 -4.26 5.81
CA VAL A 139 -16.06 -2.84 6.04
C VAL A 139 -15.99 -2.55 7.54
N ALA A 140 -16.95 -3.06 8.33
CA ALA A 140 -16.90 -2.93 9.78
C ALA A 140 -15.63 -3.57 10.37
N GLY A 141 -15.24 -4.76 9.92
CA GLY A 141 -13.98 -5.41 10.30
C GLY A 141 -12.74 -4.59 9.95
N ALA A 142 -12.69 -4.02 8.75
CA ALA A 142 -11.61 -3.12 8.34
C ALA A 142 -11.56 -1.85 9.22
N SER A 143 -12.72 -1.26 9.52
CA SER A 143 -12.83 -0.11 10.43
C SER A 143 -12.33 -0.44 11.83
N LEU A 144 -12.60 -1.65 12.35
CA LEU A 144 -12.08 -2.08 13.65
C LEU A 144 -10.55 -2.19 13.65
N ILE A 145 -9.95 -2.73 12.58
CA ILE A 145 -8.49 -2.82 12.45
C ILE A 145 -7.85 -1.42 12.38
N LEU A 146 -8.52 -0.47 11.71
CA LEU A 146 -8.04 0.91 11.57
C LEU A 146 -8.22 1.74 12.84
N LEU A 147 -9.42 1.74 13.40
CA LEU A 147 -9.84 2.62 14.49
C LEU A 147 -9.63 2.01 15.87
N GLY A 148 -9.25 0.73 15.93
CA GLY A 148 -8.95 0.03 17.18
C GLY A 148 -8.06 0.87 18.10
N PRO A 149 -8.48 1.15 19.36
CA PRO A 149 -7.68 1.88 20.31
C PRO A 149 -6.36 1.16 20.52
N ARG A 150 -5.26 1.87 20.28
CA ARG A 150 -3.91 1.38 20.55
C ARG A 150 -3.50 2.12 21.81
N GLY A 151 -3.63 1.43 22.94
CA GLY A 151 -3.37 2.01 24.25
C GLY A 151 -2.08 2.83 24.25
N ALA A 152 -2.16 4.01 24.85
CA ALA A 152 -1.01 4.86 25.17
C ALA A 152 -0.02 4.11 26.08
#